data_AF-A0AAP0EM82-F1
#
_entry.id   AF-A0AAP0EM82-F1
#
_cell.length_a   1.000
_cell.length_b   1.000
_cell.length_c   1.000
_cell.angle_alpha   90.00
_cell.angle_beta   90.00
_cell.angle_gamma   90.00
#
_symmetry.space_group_name_H-M   'P 1'
#
loop_
_entity.id
_entity.type
_entity.pdbx_description
1 polymer ?
#
loop_
_entity_poly.entity_id
_entity_poly.type
_entity_poly.pdbx_seq_one_letter_code
_entity_poly.pdbx_strand_id
1 'polypeptide(L)'
;MLFADDIVLVDETKDGVNRKLELWRNTLESKGFKLSRMKTEYMHCEFRNTRHRDDGVVKLGEIEVLKVNHFRYLRSIIQNDGNIENDVAHRIQAGWKKWRSATGVICDRNVPTKLKGKF
;
A
#
# COMPACT_ATOMS: atom_id res chain seq x y z
N MET A 1 -10.98 -1.57 -4.82
CA MET A 1 -10.78 -2.72 -3.90
C MET A 1 -11.05 -2.23 -2.49
N LEU A 2 -11.65 -3.07 -1.62
CA LEU A 2 -12.02 -2.69 -0.25
C LEU A 2 -11.59 -3.80 0.71
N PHE A 3 -10.94 -3.44 1.81
CA PHE A 3 -10.64 -4.35 2.91
C PHE A 3 -10.72 -3.59 4.23
N ALA A 4 -11.64 -4.00 5.13
CA ALA A 4 -11.91 -3.27 6.37
C ALA A 4 -12.14 -1.77 6.11
N ASP A 5 -11.27 -0.90 6.64
CA ASP A 5 -11.28 0.56 6.46
C ASP A 5 -10.46 1.05 5.25
N ASP A 6 -9.68 0.18 4.60
CA ASP A 6 -8.81 0.55 3.47
C ASP A 6 -9.54 0.42 2.12
N ILE A 7 -9.60 1.53 1.37
CA ILE A 7 -10.24 1.61 0.04
C ILE A 7 -9.21 2.03 -1.01
N VAL A 8 -9.18 1.32 -2.13
CA VAL A 8 -8.40 1.70 -3.33
C VAL A 8 -9.33 2.13 -4.45
N LEU A 9 -9.17 3.37 -4.90
CA LEU A 9 -9.85 3.97 -6.05
C LEU A 9 -8.89 4.03 -7.23
N VAL A 10 -9.34 3.58 -8.40
CA VAL A 10 -8.55 3.57 -9.63
C VAL A 10 -9.37 4.19 -10.75
N ASP A 11 -8.72 5.03 -11.55
CA ASP A 11 -9.27 5.61 -12.77
C ASP A 11 -8.12 5.82 -13.77
N GLU A 12 -8.45 5.90 -15.06
CA GLU A 12 -7.46 6.18 -16.11
C GLU A 12 -7.06 7.66 -16.13
N THR A 13 -7.92 8.52 -15.57
CA THR A 13 -7.72 9.97 -15.58
C THR A 13 -7.64 10.53 -14.17
N LYS A 14 -6.82 11.57 -13.98
CA LYS A 14 -6.73 12.30 -12.71
C LYS A 14 -8.08 12.84 -12.28
N ASP A 15 -8.84 13.42 -13.22
CA ASP A 15 -10.18 13.95 -12.94
C ASP A 15 -11.17 12.86 -12.54
N GLY A 16 -11.04 11.66 -13.11
CA GLY A 16 -11.82 10.50 -12.69
C GLY A 16 -11.52 10.07 -11.26
N VAL A 17 -10.24 10.07 -10.86
CA VAL A 17 -9.84 9.85 -9.47
C VAL A 17 -10.44 10.91 -8.55
N ASN A 18 -10.32 12.20 -8.89
CA ASN A 18 -10.89 13.31 -8.10
C ASN A 18 -12.41 13.18 -7.94
N ARG A 19 -13.14 12.91 -9.03
CA ARG A 19 -14.60 12.70 -8.96
C ARG A 19 -14.98 11.55 -8.05
N LYS A 20 -14.27 10.41 -8.15
CA LYS A 20 -14.50 9.24 -7.29
C LYS A 20 -14.19 9.59 -5.84
N LEU A 21 -13.07 10.25 -5.56
CA LEU A 21 -12.65 10.60 -4.21
C LEU A 21 -13.68 11.52 -3.51
N GLU A 22 -14.18 12.53 -4.22
CA GLU A 22 -15.21 13.44 -3.70
C GLU A 22 -16.57 12.74 -3.50
N LEU A 23 -16.96 11.85 -4.41
CA LEU A 23 -18.16 11.04 -4.25
C LEU A 23 -18.08 10.18 -2.98
N TRP A 24 -16.93 9.53 -2.77
CA TRP A 24 -16.69 8.71 -1.57
C TRP A 24 -16.68 9.56 -0.30
N ARG A 25 -16.02 10.73 -0.31
CA ARG A 25 -16.03 11.69 0.81
C ARG A 25 -17.47 12.03 1.21
N ASN A 26 -18.27 12.53 0.28
CA ASN A 26 -19.64 12.97 0.54
C ASN A 26 -20.53 11.80 1.01
N THR A 27 -20.39 10.63 0.39
CA THR A 27 -21.17 9.44 0.76
C THR A 27 -20.84 8.98 2.18
N LEU A 28 -19.56 8.90 2.53
CA LEU A 28 -19.11 8.50 3.87
C LEU A 28 -19.50 9.54 4.93
N GLU A 29 -19.32 10.83 4.64
CA GLU A 29 -19.71 11.93 5.52
C GLU A 29 -21.22 11.92 5.80
N SER A 30 -22.06 11.63 4.80
CA SER A 30 -23.52 11.49 4.98
C SER A 30 -23.92 10.36 5.94
N LYS A 31 -23.03 9.39 6.15
CA LYS A 31 -23.20 8.24 7.06
C LYS A 31 -22.44 8.40 8.38
N GLY A 32 -21.84 9.57 8.62
CA GLY A 32 -21.09 9.88 9.84
C GLY A 32 -19.63 9.39 9.83
N PHE A 33 -19.12 8.90 8.70
CA PHE A 33 -17.72 8.49 8.54
C PHE A 33 -16.87 9.63 7.96
N LYS A 34 -15.55 9.56 8.15
CA LYS A 34 -14.61 10.55 7.62
C LYS A 34 -13.41 9.86 6.99
N LEU A 35 -12.96 10.40 5.86
CA LEU A 35 -11.70 9.99 5.24
C LEU A 35 -10.51 10.59 6.00
N SER A 36 -9.48 9.78 6.24
CA SER A 36 -8.26 10.25 6.90
C SER A 36 -7.39 11.01 5.91
N ARG A 37 -7.36 12.34 6.02
CA ARG A 37 -6.54 13.22 5.16
C ARG A 37 -5.04 12.89 5.22
N MET A 38 -4.55 12.48 6.40
CA MET A 38 -3.13 12.13 6.59
C MET A 38 -2.74 10.76 6.02
N LYS A 39 -3.69 9.84 5.90
CA LYS A 39 -3.45 8.48 5.37
C LYS A 39 -3.85 8.34 3.90
N THR A 40 -4.63 9.28 3.38
CA THR A 40 -5.02 9.28 1.98
C THR A 40 -3.84 9.78 1.16
N GLU A 41 -3.40 8.98 0.23
CA GLU A 41 -2.32 9.27 -0.71
C GLU A 41 -2.83 8.94 -2.12
N TYR A 42 -2.12 9.37 -3.16
CA TYR A 42 -2.38 8.95 -4.54
C TYR A 42 -1.08 8.65 -5.28
N MET A 43 -1.16 7.84 -6.33
CA MET A 43 -0.02 7.46 -7.18
C MET A 43 -0.48 7.50 -8.62
N HIS A 44 0.37 8.03 -9.48
CA HIS A 44 0.19 7.97 -10.92
C HIS A 44 0.95 6.73 -11.43
N CYS A 45 0.26 5.81 -12.08
CA CYS A 45 0.90 4.60 -12.61
C CYS A 45 1.51 4.86 -14.00
N GLU A 46 2.83 4.73 -14.10
CA GLU A 46 3.64 4.94 -15.30
C GLU A 46 3.76 3.67 -16.14
N PHE A 47 2.71 2.86 -16.21
CA PHE A 47 2.73 1.55 -16.90
C PHE A 47 2.93 1.66 -18.42
N ARG A 48 2.66 2.84 -19.00
CA ARG A 48 2.83 3.13 -20.41
C ARG A 48 3.79 4.31 -20.55
N ASN A 49 4.73 4.21 -21.51
CA ASN A 49 5.68 5.28 -21.88
C ASN A 49 5.01 6.53 -22.49
N THR A 50 3.74 6.79 -22.19
CA THR A 50 3.04 8.00 -22.56
C THR A 50 3.47 9.13 -21.64
N ARG A 51 4.33 10.01 -22.16
CA ARG A 51 4.77 11.26 -21.51
C ARG A 51 3.62 12.26 -21.44
N HIS A 52 2.55 11.95 -20.73
CA HIS A 52 1.59 12.96 -20.30
C HIS A 52 2.09 13.56 -18.99
N ARG A 53 2.80 14.69 -19.10
CA ARG A 53 3.03 15.58 -17.96
C ARG A 53 1.69 16.20 -17.59
N ASP A 54 0.94 15.50 -16.75
CA ASP A 54 -0.20 16.08 -16.07
C ASP A 54 0.31 16.68 -14.75
N ASP A 55 0.55 17.99 -14.75
CA ASP A 55 1.01 18.76 -13.59
C ASP A 55 -0.13 19.04 -12.59
N GLY A 56 -1.34 18.53 -12.85
CA GLY A 56 -2.46 18.72 -11.94
C GLY A 56 -2.35 17.85 -10.68
N VAL A 57 -2.97 18.34 -9.62
CA VAL A 57 -2.98 17.70 -8.30
C VAL A 57 -4.31 17.00 -8.01
N VAL A 58 -4.24 15.92 -7.23
CA VAL A 58 -5.43 15.26 -6.66
C VAL A 58 -5.77 15.98 -5.35
N LYS A 59 -7.05 16.32 -5.15
CA LYS A 59 -7.52 17.04 -3.96
C LYS A 59 -8.62 16.28 -3.24
N LEU A 60 -8.62 16.36 -1.92
CA LEU A 60 -9.67 15.90 -1.03
C LEU A 60 -10.28 17.12 -0.32
N GLY A 61 -11.41 17.59 -0.83
CA GLY A 61 -11.93 18.93 -0.56
C GLY A 61 -10.96 19.98 -1.12
N GLU A 62 -10.44 20.85 -0.25
CA GLU A 62 -9.49 21.90 -0.63
C GLU A 62 -8.03 21.51 -0.45
N ILE A 63 -7.76 20.33 0.13
CA ILE A 63 -6.41 19.90 0.50
C ILE A 63 -5.84 18.96 -0.56
N GLU A 64 -4.61 19.21 -0.96
CA GLU A 64 -3.87 18.31 -1.84
C GLU A 64 -3.56 16.99 -1.15
N VAL A 65 -3.84 15.90 -1.85
CA VAL A 65 -3.50 14.55 -1.42
C VAL A 65 -2.01 14.31 -1.68
N LEU A 66 -1.32 13.60 -0.80
CA LEU A 66 0.10 13.30 -0.98
C LEU A 66 0.31 12.40 -2.21
N LYS A 67 1.16 12.83 -3.15
CA LYS A 67 1.62 12.00 -4.27
C LYS A 67 2.75 11.07 -3.81
N VAL A 68 2.61 9.78 -4.05
CA VAL A 68 3.64 8.77 -3.75
C VAL A 68 4.02 7.98 -5.00
N ASN A 69 5.22 7.40 -5.01
CA ASN A 69 5.70 6.53 -6.09
C ASN A 69 5.49 5.05 -5.78
N HIS A 70 5.16 4.73 -4.53
CA HIS A 70 4.82 3.38 -4.11
C HIS A 70 3.78 3.43 -2.99
N PHE A 71 2.98 2.38 -2.93
CA PHE A 71 1.96 2.18 -1.93
C PHE A 71 2.19 0.89 -1.17
N ARG A 72 1.94 0.89 0.13
CA ARG A 72 1.77 -0.35 0.88
C ARG A 72 0.28 -0.64 1.02
N TYR A 73 -0.18 -1.72 0.39
CA TYR A 73 -1.55 -2.21 0.53
C TYR A 73 -1.53 -3.67 0.96
N LEU A 74 -2.16 -3.97 2.11
CA LEU A 74 -2.22 -5.32 2.68
C LEU A 74 -0.84 -6.02 2.74
N ARG A 75 0.18 -5.27 3.20
CA ARG A 75 1.60 -5.69 3.27
C ARG A 75 2.31 -5.92 1.93
N SER A 76 1.63 -5.70 0.81
CA SER A 76 2.27 -5.69 -0.51
C SER A 76 2.69 -4.28 -0.88
N ILE A 77 3.84 -4.13 -1.51
CA ILE A 77 4.33 -2.86 -2.05
C ILE A 77 3.97 -2.82 -3.54
N ILE A 78 3.22 -1.80 -3.94
CA ILE A 78 2.83 -1.54 -5.33
C ILE A 78 3.62 -0.33 -5.79
N GLN A 79 4.30 -0.41 -6.94
CA GLN A 79 5.12 0.68 -7.47
C GLN A 79 4.46 1.32 -8.70
N ASN A 80 4.72 2.59 -8.91
CA ASN A 80 4.16 3.37 -10.02
C ASN A 80 4.60 2.84 -11.39
N ASP A 81 5.84 2.37 -11.50
CA ASP A 81 6.43 1.80 -12.71
C ASP A 81 5.97 0.36 -13.00
N GLY A 82 5.20 -0.24 -12.08
CA GLY A 82 4.75 -1.63 -12.18
C GLY A 82 5.82 -2.67 -11.80
N ASN A 83 7.00 -2.24 -11.33
CA ASN A 83 8.04 -3.15 -10.87
C ASN A 83 7.64 -3.79 -9.52
N ILE A 84 8.06 -5.03 -9.30
CA ILE A 84 7.81 -5.82 -8.08
C ILE A 84 9.05 -5.96 -7.18
N GLU A 85 10.22 -5.50 -7.63
CA GLU A 85 11.51 -5.66 -6.94
C GLU A 85 11.46 -5.23 -5.48
N ASN A 86 10.84 -4.08 -5.18
CA ASN A 86 10.75 -3.59 -3.81
C ASN A 86 9.87 -4.47 -2.92
N ASP A 87 8.77 -5.03 -3.45
CA ASP A 87 7.95 -5.98 -2.69
C ASP A 87 8.68 -7.30 -2.44
N VAL A 88 9.35 -7.83 -3.47
CA VAL A 88 10.14 -9.06 -3.40
C VAL A 88 11.27 -8.90 -2.38
N ALA A 89 12.05 -7.83 -2.46
CA ALA A 89 13.13 -7.54 -1.53
C ALA A 89 12.60 -7.40 -0.10
N HIS A 90 11.50 -6.68 0.10
CA HIS A 90 10.88 -6.51 1.42
C HIS A 90 10.45 -7.85 2.04
N ARG A 91 9.79 -8.72 1.26
CA ARG A 91 9.34 -10.05 1.73
C ARG A 91 10.52 -10.97 2.05
N ILE A 92 11.56 -10.98 1.21
CA ILE A 92 12.80 -11.74 1.45
C ILE A 92 13.44 -11.27 2.76
N GLN A 93 13.58 -9.96 2.96
CA GLN A 93 14.15 -9.40 4.18
C GLN A 93 13.32 -9.73 5.42
N ALA A 94 11.99 -9.64 5.33
CA ALA A 94 11.08 -10.03 6.42
C ALA A 94 11.24 -11.51 6.79
N GLY A 95 11.30 -12.39 5.77
CA GLY A 95 11.57 -13.82 5.94
C GLY A 95 12.91 -14.08 6.62
N TRP A 96 14.00 -13.47 6.13
CA TRP A 96 15.33 -13.61 6.73
C TRP A 96 15.41 -13.06 8.15
N LYS A 97 14.71 -11.97 8.46
CA LYS A 97 14.65 -11.42 9.82
C LYS A 97 13.98 -12.40 10.77
N LYS A 98 12.86 -12.99 10.36
CA LYS A 98 12.15 -14.02 11.16
C LYS A 98 12.98 -15.30 11.28
N TRP A 99 13.60 -15.75 10.20
CA TRP A 99 14.52 -16.91 10.22
C TRP A 99 15.64 -16.71 11.22
N ARG A 100 16.40 -15.61 11.12
CA ARG A 100 17.51 -15.30 12.03
C ARG A 100 17.07 -15.23 13.50
N SER A 101 15.86 -14.74 13.77
CA SER A 101 15.32 -14.71 15.13
C SER A 101 15.05 -16.11 15.70
N ALA A 102 14.73 -17.10 14.85
CA ALA A 102 14.43 -18.46 15.27
C ALA A 102 15.63 -19.42 15.14
N THR A 103 16.66 -19.06 14.36
CA THR A 103 17.83 -19.93 14.09
C THR A 103 18.50 -20.41 15.38
N GLY A 104 18.61 -19.57 16.42
CA GLY A 104 19.20 -19.96 17.70
C GLY A 104 18.49 -21.14 18.36
N VAL A 105 17.18 -21.26 18.20
CA VAL A 105 16.38 -22.40 18.73
C VAL A 105 16.36 -23.56 17.74
N ILE A 106 16.19 -23.26 16.45
CA ILE A 106 16.04 -24.28 15.40
C ILE A 106 17.35 -25.04 15.17
N CYS A 107 18.50 -24.37 15.22
CA CYS A 107 19.81 -24.96 14.94
C CYS A 107 20.54 -25.48 16.18
N ASP A 108 20.08 -25.18 17.40
CA ASP A 108 20.71 -25.68 18.62
C ASP A 108 20.45 -27.18 18.79
N ARG A 109 21.53 -27.97 18.92
CA ARG A 109 21.47 -29.43 19.11
C ARG A 109 20.91 -29.81 20.49
N ASN A 110 20.99 -28.92 21.47
CA ASN A 110 20.51 -29.13 22.82
C ASN A 110 18.98 -28.93 22.93
N VAL A 111 18.36 -28.29 21.95
CA VAL A 111 16.90 -28.11 21.93
C VAL A 111 16.24 -29.37 21.33
N PRO A 112 15.31 -30.04 22.05
CA PRO A 112 14.56 -31.17 21.52
C PRO A 112 13.75 -30.81 20.26
N THR A 113 13.76 -31.70 19.26
CA THR A 113 13.02 -31.50 17.98
C THR A 113 11.52 -31.28 18.17
N LYS A 114 10.92 -31.91 19.20
CA LYS A 114 9.50 -31.71 19.57
C LYS A 114 9.16 -30.26 19.97
N LEU A 115 10.15 -29.49 20.44
CA LEU A 115 9.97 -28.08 20.82
C LEU A 115 10.24 -27.13 19.65
N LYS A 116 11.12 -27.50 18.72
CA LYS A 116 11.48 -26.67 17.55
C LYS A 116 10.30 -26.42 16.60
N GLY A 117 9.40 -27.38 16.44
CA GLY A 117 8.22 -27.23 15.57
C GLY A 117 7.13 -26.29 16.11
N LYS A 118 7.28 -25.76 17.34
CA LYS A 118 6.34 -24.85 17.98
C LYS A 118 6.78 -23.38 17.92
N PHE A 119 7.91 -23.07 17.27
CA PHE A 119 8.57 -21.77 17.28
C PHE A 119 8.57 -21.07 15.92
#